data_AF-A0A0J0URG3-F1
#
_entry.id   AF-A0A0J0URG3-F1
#
_cell.length_a   1.000
_cell.length_b   1.000
_cell.length_c   1.000
_cell.angle_alpha   90.00
_cell.angle_beta   90.00
_cell.angle_gamma   90.00
#
_symmetry.space_group_name_H-M   'P 1'
#
loop_
_entity.id
_entity.type
_entity.pdbx_description
1 polymer ?
#
loop_
_entity_poly.entity_id
_entity_poly.type
_entity_poly.pdbx_seq_one_letter_code
_entity_poly.pdbx_strand_id
1 'polypeptide(L)'
;MHSSTPTLQRDTRAWQFQVWASFGIAVFLCATGLAWLPGERLEVAFMFMGYVFCLSAAFMLAKFVRDNQGARRGAGQGGGDTPLWKLVVWGGFAVAMGLTGWGLWGMAISATYKAFLGVSWLYLITCAFTLAKMLRDRHEADLADARLRSRLQARTEAAE
;
A
#
# COMPACT_ATOMS: atom_id res chain seq x y z
N MET A 1 -33.22 -20.14 -15.48
CA MET A 1 -32.38 -18.91 -15.38
C MET A 1 -31.95 -18.78 -13.92
N HIS A 2 -30.70 -19.16 -13.60
CA HIS A 2 -30.15 -18.99 -12.26
C HIS A 2 -29.69 -17.54 -12.14
N SER A 3 -30.48 -16.71 -11.45
CA SER A 3 -30.10 -15.35 -11.10
C SER A 3 -29.03 -15.45 -10.02
N SER A 4 -27.76 -15.55 -10.42
CA SER A 4 -26.64 -15.41 -9.48
C SER A 4 -26.67 -13.97 -8.97
N THR A 5 -27.31 -13.76 -7.83
CA THR A 5 -27.20 -12.52 -7.06
C THR A 5 -25.72 -12.32 -6.76
N PRO A 6 -25.08 -11.23 -7.22
CA PRO A 6 -23.70 -10.97 -6.87
C PRO A 6 -23.67 -10.70 -5.36
N THR A 7 -23.25 -11.70 -4.58
CA THR A 7 -22.98 -11.54 -3.16
C THR A 7 -21.79 -10.59 -3.04
N LEU A 8 -22.07 -9.34 -2.71
CA LEU A 8 -21.06 -8.35 -2.35
C LEU A 8 -20.41 -8.84 -1.05
N GLN A 9 -19.33 -9.61 -1.21
CA GLN A 9 -18.56 -10.14 -0.10
C GLN A 9 -17.89 -8.97 0.61
N ARG A 10 -18.48 -8.53 1.71
CA ARG A 10 -17.93 -7.46 2.53
C ARG A 10 -16.78 -8.04 3.34
N ASP A 11 -15.58 -7.51 3.17
CA ASP A 11 -14.48 -7.87 4.06
C ASP A 11 -14.91 -7.62 5.51
N THR A 12 -14.82 -8.67 6.32
CA THR A 12 -15.31 -8.63 7.71
C THR A 12 -14.48 -7.62 8.50
N ARG A 13 -15.12 -6.82 9.36
CA ARG A 13 -14.42 -5.84 10.22
C ARG A 13 -13.25 -6.47 11.02
N ALA A 14 -13.36 -7.76 11.35
CA ALA A 14 -12.29 -8.54 11.97
C ALA A 14 -11.02 -8.63 11.12
N TRP A 15 -11.15 -8.88 9.80
CA TRP A 15 -10.01 -8.93 8.88
C TRP A 15 -9.36 -7.55 8.72
N GLN A 16 -10.15 -6.48 8.65
CA GLN A 16 -9.62 -5.12 8.59
C GLN A 16 -8.83 -4.76 9.85
N PHE A 17 -9.33 -5.15 11.02
CA PHE A 17 -8.63 -4.96 12.28
C PHE A 17 -7.31 -5.75 12.32
N GLN A 18 -7.29 -6.98 11.81
CA GLN A 18 -6.08 -7.79 11.69
C GLN A 18 -5.02 -7.12 10.80
N VAL A 19 -5.41 -6.59 9.64
CA VAL A 19 -4.46 -5.89 8.74
C VAL A 19 -3.88 -4.64 9.41
N TRP A 20 -4.72 -3.86 10.09
CA TRP A 20 -4.27 -2.69 10.86
C TRP A 20 -3.34 -3.06 12.01
N ALA A 21 -3.67 -4.13 12.75
CA ALA A 21 -2.84 -4.63 13.83
C ALA A 21 -1.47 -5.09 13.31
N SER A 22 -1.42 -5.87 12.23
CA SER A 22 -0.15 -6.31 11.62
C SER A 22 0.69 -5.14 11.13
N PHE A 23 0.06 -4.14 10.50
CA PHE A 23 0.76 -2.92 10.08
C PHE A 23 1.32 -2.13 11.28
N GLY A 24 0.53 -1.97 12.34
CA GLY A 24 0.97 -1.32 13.58
C GLY A 24 2.14 -2.04 14.23
N ILE A 25 2.09 -3.36 14.31
CA ILE A 25 3.18 -4.20 14.83
C ILE A 25 4.44 -4.05 13.96
N ALA A 26 4.30 -4.03 12.63
CA ALA A 26 5.43 -3.85 11.73
C ALA A 26 6.12 -2.49 11.93
N VAL A 27 5.34 -1.41 11.99
CA VAL A 27 5.86 -0.05 12.26
C VAL A 27 6.56 -0.01 13.62
N PHE A 28 5.95 -0.62 14.64
CA PHE A 28 6.52 -0.66 15.98
C PHE A 28 7.83 -1.44 16.05
N LEU A 29 7.91 -2.61 15.40
CA LEU A 29 9.14 -3.41 15.32
C LEU A 29 10.26 -2.68 14.59
N CYS A 30 9.96 -2.01 13.46
CA CYS A 30 10.94 -1.19 12.76
C CYS A 30 11.40 0.00 13.62
N ALA A 31 10.47 0.75 14.21
CA ALA A 31 10.80 1.92 15.03
C ALA A 31 11.64 1.53 16.25
N THR A 32 11.28 0.45 16.93
CA THR A 32 12.04 -0.07 18.08
C THR A 32 13.41 -0.59 17.64
N GLY A 33 13.48 -1.31 16.51
CA GLY A 33 14.73 -1.80 15.94
C GLY A 33 15.71 -0.67 15.57
N LEU A 34 15.21 0.45 15.05
CA LEU A 34 16.03 1.63 14.77
C LEU A 34 16.37 2.42 16.05
N ALA A 35 15.47 2.48 17.04
CA ALA A 35 15.71 3.20 18.30
C ALA A 35 16.78 2.53 19.17
N TRP A 36 16.90 1.21 19.11
CA TRP A 36 17.90 0.42 19.84
C TRP A 36 19.22 0.24 19.11
N LEU A 37 19.42 0.94 17.99
CA LEU A 37 20.59 0.76 17.14
C LEU A 37 21.84 1.39 17.79
N PRO A 38 22.89 0.60 18.13
CA PRO A 38 24.14 1.13 18.66
C PRO A 38 24.97 1.68 17.48
N GLY A 39 24.57 2.83 16.97
CA GLY A 39 25.22 3.53 15.85
C GLY A 39 25.30 5.03 16.12
N GLU A 40 26.03 5.73 15.26
CA GLU A 40 26.10 7.19 15.36
C GLU A 40 24.70 7.79 15.09
N ARG A 41 24.29 8.79 15.88
CA ARG A 41 22.95 9.39 15.79
C ARG A 41 22.59 9.84 14.37
N LEU A 42 23.60 10.24 13.58
CA LEU A 42 23.45 10.66 12.20
C LEU A 42 23.04 9.49 11.28
N GLU A 43 23.66 8.32 11.43
CA GLU A 43 23.32 7.12 10.64
C GLU A 43 21.92 6.60 10.97
N VAL A 44 21.56 6.63 12.26
CA VAL A 44 20.22 6.24 12.74
C VAL A 44 19.15 7.18 12.17
N ALA A 45 19.39 8.50 12.21
CA ALA A 45 18.48 9.50 11.66
C ALA A 45 18.32 9.35 10.14
N PHE A 46 19.42 9.10 9.42
CA PHE A 46 19.39 8.82 7.98
C PHE A 46 18.55 7.57 7.68
N MET A 47 18.70 6.51 8.49
CA MET A 47 17.92 5.28 8.33
C MET A 47 16.42 5.50 8.56
N PHE A 48 16.06 6.26 9.61
CA PHE A 48 14.66 6.60 9.88
C PHE A 48 14.03 7.34 8.70
N MET A 49 14.73 8.33 8.16
CA MET A 49 14.25 9.07 6.98
C MET A 49 14.10 8.15 5.77
N GLY A 50 15.06 7.26 5.53
CA GLY A 50 15.01 6.26 4.46
C GLY A 50 13.81 5.32 4.56
N TYR A 51 13.51 4.81 5.76
CA TYR A 51 12.36 3.92 6.00
C TYR A 51 11.03 4.66 5.77
N VAL A 52 10.90 5.88 6.29
CA VAL A 52 9.70 6.72 6.10
C VAL A 52 9.51 7.07 4.62
N PHE A 53 10.60 7.41 3.92
CA PHE A 53 10.58 7.67 2.49
C PHE A 53 10.17 6.43 1.68
N CYS A 54 10.73 5.26 2.00
CA CYS A 54 10.38 4.00 1.36
C CYS A 54 8.92 3.63 1.58
N LEU A 55 8.42 3.80 2.81
CA LEU A 55 7.01 3.59 3.16
C LEU A 55 6.10 4.53 2.36
N SER A 56 6.46 5.81 2.26
CA SER A 56 5.72 6.80 1.47
C SER A 56 5.72 6.47 -0.02
N ALA A 57 6.86 6.02 -0.56
CA ALA A 57 6.98 5.56 -1.94
C ALA A 57 6.12 4.32 -2.22
N ALA A 58 6.02 3.37 -1.28
CA ALA A 58 5.14 2.22 -1.39
C ALA A 58 3.65 2.63 -1.46
N PHE A 59 3.23 3.58 -0.62
CA PHE A 59 1.87 4.14 -0.68
C PHE A 59 1.62 4.90 -1.99
N MET A 60 2.58 5.70 -2.46
CA MET A 60 2.48 6.40 -3.73
C MET A 60 2.36 5.41 -4.90
N LEU A 61 3.14 4.32 -4.91
CA LEU A 61 3.02 3.26 -5.90
C LEU A 61 1.66 2.59 -5.85
N ALA A 62 1.13 2.29 -4.66
CA ALA A 62 -0.20 1.72 -4.51
C ALA A 62 -1.30 2.67 -5.04
N LYS A 63 -1.18 3.97 -4.77
CA LYS A 63 -2.08 5.02 -5.30
C LYS A 63 -1.97 5.13 -6.82
N PHE A 64 -0.77 5.17 -7.36
CA PHE A 64 -0.51 5.16 -8.80
C PHE A 64 -1.19 3.96 -9.48
N VAL A 65 -1.02 2.76 -8.91
CA VAL A 65 -1.61 1.54 -9.47
C VAL A 65 -3.13 1.64 -9.46
N ARG A 66 -3.73 2.20 -8.40
CA ARG A 66 -5.17 2.47 -8.33
C ARG A 66 -5.62 3.44 -9.43
N ASP A 67 -4.94 4.58 -9.55
CA ASP A 67 -5.32 5.64 -10.49
C ASP A 67 -5.19 5.15 -11.95
N ASN A 68 -4.17 4.33 -12.25
CA ASN A 68 -3.98 3.71 -13.55
C ASN A 68 -5.04 2.63 -13.89
N GLN A 69 -5.56 1.90 -12.89
CA GLN A 69 -6.66 0.94 -13.09
C GLN A 69 -8.00 1.65 -13.34
N GLY A 70 -8.24 2.80 -12.69
CA GLY A 70 -9.41 3.66 -12.93
C GLY A 70 -9.42 4.26 -14.34
N ALA A 71 -8.26 4.76 -14.80
CA ALA A 71 -8.09 5.27 -16.17
C ALA A 71 -8.36 4.19 -17.24
N ARG A 72 -7.93 2.94 -17.00
CA ARG A 72 -8.17 1.81 -17.93
C ARG A 72 -9.62 1.34 -18.02
N ARG A 73 -10.41 1.48 -16.95
CA ARG A 73 -11.84 1.09 -16.94
C ARG A 73 -12.75 2.16 -17.55
N GLY A 74 -12.31 3.41 -17.64
CA GLY A 74 -13.11 4.55 -18.13
C GLY A 74 -12.90 4.93 -19.60
N ALA A 75 -11.85 4.45 -20.26
CA ALA A 75 -11.52 4.86 -21.63
C ALA A 75 -11.28 3.65 -22.54
N GLY A 76 -12.28 3.34 -23.38
CA GLY A 76 -11.98 2.80 -24.70
C GLY A 76 -11.27 3.89 -25.50
N GLN A 77 -10.13 3.53 -26.11
CA GLN A 77 -9.53 4.25 -27.25
C GLN A 77 -8.81 5.59 -26.94
N GLY A 78 -7.46 5.52 -26.87
CA GLY A 78 -6.58 6.66 -27.17
C GLY A 78 -5.56 7.04 -26.08
N GLY A 79 -4.26 6.99 -26.43
CA GLY A 79 -3.22 7.78 -25.76
C GLY A 79 -2.02 6.98 -25.24
N GLY A 80 -0.93 6.94 -26.02
CA GLY A 80 0.33 6.25 -25.72
C GLY A 80 1.24 6.92 -24.65
N ASP A 81 0.70 7.71 -23.72
CA ASP A 81 1.51 8.59 -22.86
C ASP A 81 1.81 8.05 -21.44
N THR A 82 1.23 6.91 -21.04
CA THR A 82 1.44 6.36 -19.69
C THR A 82 2.69 5.52 -19.41
N PRO A 83 3.53 5.05 -20.38
CA PRO A 83 4.71 4.27 -20.02
C PRO A 83 5.76 5.11 -19.28
N LEU A 84 5.93 6.38 -19.64
CA LEU A 84 6.91 7.26 -19.01
C LEU A 84 6.57 7.56 -17.55
N TRP A 85 5.30 7.87 -17.24
CA TRP A 85 4.87 8.10 -15.86
C TRP A 85 4.97 6.83 -15.00
N LYS A 86 4.69 5.65 -15.59
CA LYS A 86 4.91 4.36 -14.91
C LYS A 86 6.37 4.13 -14.55
N LEU A 87 7.30 4.49 -15.44
CA LEU A 87 8.73 4.41 -15.20
C LEU A 87 9.17 5.35 -14.09
N VAL A 88 8.62 6.57 -14.00
CA VAL A 88 8.96 7.52 -12.92
C VAL A 88 8.56 6.95 -11.55
N VAL A 89 7.36 6.40 -11.41
CA VAL A 89 6.89 5.90 -10.11
C VAL A 89 7.56 4.59 -9.71
N TRP A 90 7.73 3.65 -10.65
CA TRP A 90 8.52 2.44 -10.39
C TRP A 90 9.98 2.76 -10.13
N GLY A 91 10.55 3.71 -10.87
CA GLY A 91 11.91 4.19 -10.68
C GLY A 91 12.09 4.82 -9.29
N GLY A 92 11.19 5.70 -8.86
CA GLY A 92 11.23 6.31 -7.54
C GLY A 92 11.13 5.28 -6.41
N PHE A 93 10.25 4.28 -6.54
CA PHE A 93 10.14 3.19 -5.58
C PHE A 93 11.41 2.31 -5.55
N ALA A 94 11.96 1.95 -6.71
CA ALA A 94 13.19 1.17 -6.81
C ALA A 94 14.39 1.92 -6.23
N VAL A 95 14.49 3.23 -6.48
CA VAL A 95 15.51 4.10 -5.89
C VAL A 95 15.33 4.18 -4.37
N ALA A 96 14.11 4.32 -3.85
CA ALA A 96 13.85 4.31 -2.42
C ALA A 96 14.26 2.98 -1.75
N MET A 97 13.90 1.85 -2.38
CA MET A 97 14.29 0.51 -1.93
C MET A 97 15.81 0.32 -1.96
N GLY A 98 16.45 0.76 -3.04
CA GLY A 98 17.89 0.68 -3.24
C GLY A 98 18.66 1.55 -2.25
N LEU A 99 18.24 2.80 -2.03
CA LEU A 99 18.87 3.70 -1.05
C LEU A 99 18.74 3.19 0.39
N THR A 100 17.58 2.64 0.75
CA THR A 100 17.36 2.07 2.09
C THR A 100 18.21 0.81 2.29
N GLY A 101 18.26 -0.07 1.29
CA GLY A 101 19.10 -1.26 1.32
C GLY A 101 20.61 -0.93 1.32
N TRP A 102 21.03 0.06 0.54
CA TRP A 102 22.41 0.54 0.50
C TRP A 102 22.84 1.16 1.83
N GLY A 103 21.98 1.98 2.44
CA GLY A 103 22.20 2.51 3.79
C GLY A 103 22.36 1.40 4.82
N LEU A 104 21.56 0.34 4.74
CA LEU A 104 21.65 -0.83 5.63
C LEU A 104 22.97 -1.61 5.44
N TRP A 105 23.43 -1.70 4.19
CA TRP A 105 24.68 -2.40 3.86
C TRP A 105 25.91 -1.69 4.44
N GLY A 106 25.95 -0.35 4.32
CA GLY A 106 27.09 0.47 4.74
C GLY A 106 27.34 0.57 6.24
N MET A 107 26.36 0.28 7.08
CA MET A 107 26.48 0.44 8.54
C MET A 107 27.41 -0.63 9.15
N ALA A 108 28.39 -0.26 9.97
CA ALA A 108 29.31 -1.22 10.61
C ALA A 108 28.71 -1.88 11.87
N ILE A 109 27.52 -2.48 11.73
CA ILE A 109 26.76 -3.10 12.84
C ILE A 109 26.78 -4.63 12.70
N SER A 110 26.57 -5.33 13.82
CA SER A 110 26.47 -6.79 13.87
C SER A 110 25.44 -7.33 12.85
N ALA A 111 25.81 -8.42 12.19
CA ALA A 111 25.04 -9.01 11.08
C ALA A 111 23.60 -9.35 11.48
N THR A 112 23.38 -9.75 12.74
CA THR A 112 22.05 -10.07 13.27
C THR A 112 21.10 -8.86 13.28
N TYR A 113 21.59 -7.68 13.65
CA TYR A 113 20.78 -6.46 13.65
C TYR A 113 20.46 -6.01 12.22
N LYS A 114 21.43 -6.11 11.30
CA LYS A 114 21.17 -5.85 9.87
C LYS A 114 20.09 -6.76 9.30
N ALA A 115 20.16 -8.06 9.63
CA ALA A 115 19.15 -9.02 9.19
C ALA A 115 17.77 -8.71 9.79
N PHE A 116 17.71 -8.41 11.09
CA PHE A 116 16.46 -8.03 11.76
C PHE A 116 15.83 -6.77 11.13
N LEU A 117 16.63 -5.72 10.90
CA LEU A 117 16.18 -4.50 10.25
C LEU A 117 15.73 -4.75 8.81
N GLY A 118 16.48 -5.53 8.04
CA GLY A 118 16.11 -5.88 6.66
C GLY A 118 14.79 -6.66 6.58
N VAL A 119 14.60 -7.66 7.46
CA VAL A 119 13.37 -8.45 7.48
C VAL A 119 12.19 -7.60 7.95
N SER A 120 12.35 -6.82 9.02
CA SER A 120 11.28 -5.96 9.53
C SER A 120 10.90 -4.88 8.51
N TRP A 121 11.86 -4.30 7.80
CA TRP A 121 11.61 -3.39 6.68
C TRP A 121 10.79 -4.02 5.55
N LEU A 122 11.19 -5.20 5.06
CA LEU A 122 10.45 -5.91 4.02
C LEU A 122 9.03 -6.28 4.47
N TYR A 123 8.89 -6.69 5.72
CA TYR A 123 7.61 -6.97 6.34
C TYR A 123 6.72 -5.72 6.41
N LEU A 124 7.30 -4.58 6.82
CA LEU A 124 6.62 -3.28 6.84
C LEU A 124 6.08 -2.89 5.45
N ILE A 125 6.88 -3.07 4.40
CA ILE A 125 6.46 -2.80 3.02
C ILE A 125 5.31 -3.71 2.59
N THR A 126 5.36 -4.99 2.95
CA THR A 126 4.27 -5.93 2.68
C THR A 126 3.00 -5.51 3.40
N CYS A 127 3.08 -5.18 4.69
CA CYS A 127 1.94 -4.66 5.45
C CYS A 127 1.39 -3.35 4.87
N ALA A 128 2.25 -2.45 4.37
CA ALA A 128 1.82 -1.21 3.73
C ALA A 128 1.00 -1.48 2.45
N PHE A 129 1.46 -2.42 1.60
CA PHE A 129 0.70 -2.83 0.42
C PHE A 129 -0.61 -3.54 0.78
N THR A 130 -0.61 -4.37 1.83
CA THR A 130 -1.83 -5.03 2.31
C THR A 130 -2.83 -4.00 2.84
N LEU A 131 -2.37 -3.01 3.62
CA LEU A 131 -3.20 -1.91 4.09
C LEU A 131 -3.77 -1.10 2.93
N ALA A 132 -2.93 -0.76 1.94
CA ALA A 132 -3.37 -0.02 0.76
C ALA A 132 -4.40 -0.78 -0.08
N LYS A 133 -4.25 -2.11 -0.21
CA LYS A 133 -5.25 -2.97 -0.85
C LYS A 133 -6.54 -3.01 -0.05
N MET A 134 -6.49 -3.27 1.25
CA MET A 134 -7.69 -3.29 2.10
C MET A 134 -8.47 -1.97 2.04
N LEU A 135 -7.77 -0.82 2.06
CA LEU A 135 -8.39 0.50 1.95
C LEU A 135 -9.06 0.69 0.58
N ARG A 136 -8.42 0.18 -0.48
CA ARG A 136 -8.98 0.18 -1.83
C ARG A 136 -10.22 -0.71 -1.93
N ASP A 137 -10.14 -1.94 -1.43
CA ASP A 137 -11.22 -2.92 -1.50
C ASP A 137 -12.45 -2.39 -0.76
N ARG A 138 -12.24 -1.71 0.37
CA ARG A 138 -13.30 -0.97 1.09
C ARG A 138 -13.92 0.14 0.24
N HIS A 139 -13.11 0.96 -0.42
CA HIS A 139 -13.61 2.05 -1.27
C HIS A 139 -14.39 1.54 -2.48
N GLU A 140 -13.94 0.44 -3.12
CA GLU A 140 -14.66 -0.21 -4.22
C GLU A 140 -16.00 -0.80 -3.75
N ALA A 141 -16.05 -1.40 -2.55
CA ALA A 141 -17.30 -1.89 -1.95
C ALA A 141 -18.30 -0.76 -1.65
N ASP A 142 -17.84 0.35 -1.05
CA ASP A 142 -18.70 1.50 -0.74
C ASP A 142 -19.28 2.14 -2.02
N LEU A 143 -18.50 2.22 -3.11
CA LEU A 143 -18.98 2.68 -4.42
C LEU A 143 -20.00 1.73 -5.07
N ALA A 144 -19.83 0.41 -4.91
CA ALA A 144 -20.76 -0.58 -5.42
C ALA A 144 -22.12 -0.50 -4.71
N ASP A 145 -22.12 -0.31 -3.39
CA ASP A 145 -23.33 -0.09 -2.58
C ASP A 145 -24.07 1.17 -3.01
N ALA A 146 -23.34 2.27 -3.25
CA ALA A 146 -23.94 3.52 -3.73
C ALA A 146 -24.64 3.33 -5.09
N ARG A 147 -23.99 2.63 -6.03
CA ARG A 147 -24.58 2.31 -7.35
C ARG A 147 -25.82 1.42 -7.24
N LEU A 148 -25.82 0.46 -6.32
CA LEU A 148 -26.97 -0.40 -6.09
C LEU A 148 -28.15 0.41 -5.55
N ARG A 149 -27.92 1.30 -4.57
CA ARG A 149 -28.95 2.19 -4.03
C ARG A 149 -29.56 3.08 -5.10
N SER A 150 -28.73 3.70 -5.96
CA SER A 150 -29.23 4.51 -7.08
C SER A 150 -30.07 3.70 -8.07
N ARG A 151 -29.68 2.45 -8.37
CA ARG A 151 -30.48 1.56 -9.26
C ARG A 151 -31.82 1.15 -8.65
N LEU A 152 -31.87 0.95 -7.32
CA LEU A 152 -33.11 0.62 -6.63
C LEU A 152 -34.06 1.82 -6.61
N GLN A 153 -33.55 3.02 -6.37
CA GLN A 153 -34.30 4.28 -6.43
C GLN A 153 -34.90 4.51 -7.83
N ALA A 154 -34.09 4.41 -8.89
CA ALA A 154 -34.57 4.56 -10.26
C ALA A 154 -35.64 3.51 -10.65
N ARG A 155 -35.59 2.30 -10.07
CA ARG A 155 -36.62 1.27 -10.28
C ARG A 155 -37.91 1.53 -9.52
N THR A 156 -37.83 2.19 -8.37
CA THR A 156 -39.02 2.55 -7.58
C THR A 156 -39.74 3.72 -8.25
N GLU A 157 -39.00 4.74 -8.68
CA GLU A 157 -39.54 5.88 -9.44
C GLU A 157 -40.17 5.48 -10.78
N ALA A 158 -39.66 4.42 -11.45
CA ALA A 158 -40.23 3.93 -12.71
C ALA A 158 -41.45 3.02 -12.53
N ALA A 159 -41.78 2.64 -11.29
CA ALA A 159 -42.93 1.80 -10.95
C ALA A 159 -44.12 2.60 -10.42
N GLU A 160 -43.93 3.89 -10.15
CA GLU A 160 -44.96 4.89 -9.80
C GLU A 160 -45.44 5.63 -11.05
#